data_AF-A0A3A0BRW5-F1
#
_entry.id   AF-A0A3A0BRW5-F1
#
_cell.length_a   1.000
_cell.length_b   1.000
_cell.length_c   1.000
_cell.angle_alpha   90.00
_cell.angle_beta   90.00
_cell.angle_gamma   90.00
#
_symmetry.space_group_name_H-M   'P 1'
#
loop_
_entity.id
_entity.type
_entity.pdbx_description
1 polymer ?
#
loop_
_entity_poly.entity_id
_entity_poly.type
_entity_poly.pdbx_seq_one_letter_code
_entity_poly.pdbx_strand_id
1 'polypeptide(L)'
;MGSSRRVSKPNPDRDTRRRRQTGVDTSARASGRADYLRDRTGDFMTPVRPGRPGGLRGLLALLLLALGACSWGGGSIRPQWIDGQSPNYPDSQYLVGVGQAESRPRAEEQAYAALARIFKAAITAEAKDWESYVVVEQGGQTSTERHLTLDKVTTVTSDKVLESVRVLDTWFDQRTRQYYALAGMDRAQAEAAMLERMGALDREIESQVSEARRAKEKLLYARNLKRATTNLVIREAYNTDLRVIRLSGKGLSPAYRLAELTAELEQFLVTNLGMAVALSGPEAPPVAHALVEGLAREGFSVVEVDSEAGGEQADLLIRGTVATWPIEVGDPQFRYVRWCADAVVEDVPTHRVIGAVTKGGKEGHVAEREALSKAVRVMQQEFSANLAKALAAYVYGEQDLMVPVSAPSGCSKETVMPKTGR
;
A
#
# COMPACT_ATOMS: atom_id res chain seq x y z
N MET A 1 -59.10 -40.59 26.17
CA MET A 1 -59.48 -41.51 25.07
C MET A 1 -58.95 -40.90 23.79
N GLY A 2 -57.99 -41.41 23.02
CA GLY A 2 -57.32 -42.71 22.94
C GLY A 2 -56.95 -42.95 21.47
N SER A 3 -55.74 -43.46 21.21
CA SER A 3 -55.20 -43.98 19.93
C SER A 3 -54.56 -42.94 18.99
N SER A 4 -53.24 -42.78 18.83
CA SER A 4 -52.11 -43.72 18.63
C SER A 4 -52.09 -44.44 17.28
N ARG A 5 -51.22 -43.99 16.37
CA ARG A 5 -50.57 -44.84 15.35
C ARG A 5 -49.11 -44.42 15.15
N ARG A 6 -48.21 -45.29 15.61
CA ARG A 6 -46.82 -45.42 15.15
C ARG A 6 -46.76 -46.36 13.96
N VAL A 7 -45.96 -46.03 12.95
CA VAL A 7 -45.25 -46.92 12.01
C VAL A 7 -44.15 -46.05 11.37
N SER A 8 -42.93 -46.43 10.98
CA SER A 8 -41.91 -47.40 11.40
C SER A 8 -40.62 -46.95 10.66
N LYS A 9 -39.46 -46.95 11.32
CA LYS A 9 -38.15 -46.79 10.63
C LYS A 9 -37.77 -48.09 9.88
N PRO A 10 -36.88 -47.99 8.89
CA PRO A 10 -35.85 -49.01 8.71
C PRO A 10 -34.42 -48.44 8.64
N ASN A 11 -33.51 -49.20 9.24
CA ASN A 11 -32.04 -49.22 9.15
C ASN A 11 -31.68 -50.74 9.29
N PRO A 12 -30.49 -51.30 8.97
CA PRO A 12 -29.30 -50.86 8.23
C PRO A 12 -28.82 -51.90 7.15
N ASP A 13 -27.67 -51.59 6.53
CA ASP A 13 -26.60 -52.52 6.08
C ASP A 13 -26.72 -53.40 4.82
N ARG A 14 -25.75 -53.13 3.90
CA ARG A 14 -24.98 -53.99 2.95
C ARG A 14 -24.75 -53.20 1.64
N ASP A 15 -23.60 -53.21 0.97
CA ASP A 15 -22.41 -54.04 1.07
C ASP A 15 -21.23 -53.36 0.32
N THR A 16 -20.06 -53.44 0.95
CA THR A 16 -18.69 -53.68 0.45
C THR A 16 -18.18 -53.33 -0.99
N ARG A 17 -16.99 -52.69 -0.97
CA ARG A 17 -15.72 -53.00 -1.68
C ARG A 17 -15.57 -52.83 -3.21
N ARG A 18 -14.65 -51.92 -3.60
CA ARG A 18 -13.33 -52.19 -4.26
C ARG A 18 -12.61 -50.85 -4.54
N ARG A 19 -11.50 -50.49 -3.86
CA ARG A 19 -10.08 -50.87 -4.10
C ARG A 19 -9.48 -50.28 -5.40
N ARG A 20 -8.63 -49.23 -5.28
CA ARG A 20 -7.22 -49.23 -5.76
C ARG A 20 -6.47 -47.97 -5.32
N GLN A 21 -5.42 -48.21 -4.53
CA GLN A 21 -4.26 -47.34 -4.33
C GLN A 21 -3.43 -47.26 -5.61
N THR A 22 -2.84 -46.09 -5.88
CA THR A 22 -1.45 -45.94 -6.34
C THR A 22 -0.98 -44.54 -5.94
N GLY A 23 -0.03 -44.48 -5.00
CA GLY A 23 0.79 -43.30 -4.79
C GLY A 23 1.98 -43.33 -5.75
N VAL A 24 2.45 -42.14 -6.12
CA VAL A 24 3.82 -41.91 -6.60
C VAL A 24 4.21 -40.50 -6.15
N ASP A 25 5.09 -40.45 -5.16
CA ASP A 25 5.97 -39.32 -4.89
C ASP A 25 6.97 -39.18 -6.04
N THR A 26 7.28 -37.96 -6.46
CA THR A 26 8.62 -37.65 -7.00
C THR A 26 8.87 -36.14 -6.95
N SER A 27 9.76 -35.76 -6.04
CA SER A 27 10.46 -34.48 -6.05
C SER A 27 11.57 -34.53 -7.10
N ALA A 28 11.69 -33.48 -7.92
CA ALA A 28 12.87 -33.30 -8.77
C ALA A 28 13.25 -31.83 -8.86
N ARG A 29 14.41 -31.58 -8.26
CA ARG A 29 15.25 -30.39 -8.19
C ARG A 29 15.78 -30.06 -9.59
N ALA A 30 15.61 -28.83 -10.07
CA ALA A 30 16.27 -28.35 -11.29
C ALA A 30 17.23 -27.20 -10.95
N SER A 31 18.53 -27.51 -10.95
CA SER A 31 19.65 -26.57 -11.01
C SER A 31 20.40 -26.90 -12.29
N GLY A 32 20.53 -25.93 -13.19
CA GLY A 32 21.18 -26.10 -14.49
C GLY A 32 21.99 -24.86 -14.85
N ARG A 33 23.26 -24.89 -14.44
CA ARG A 33 24.36 -24.02 -14.89
C ARG A 33 24.87 -24.59 -16.22
N ALA A 34 25.04 -23.76 -17.26
CA ALA A 34 25.66 -24.17 -18.51
C ALA A 34 26.89 -23.29 -18.77
N ASP A 35 28.06 -23.90 -18.65
CA ASP A 35 29.36 -23.38 -19.09
C ASP A 35 29.80 -24.11 -20.37
N TYR A 36 30.40 -23.32 -21.27
CA TYR A 36 31.44 -23.66 -22.24
C TYR A 36 31.27 -24.85 -23.20
N LEU A 37 31.23 -24.54 -24.50
CA LEU A 37 32.02 -25.27 -25.51
C LEU A 37 32.51 -24.31 -26.60
N ARG A 38 33.83 -24.18 -26.68
CA ARG A 38 34.59 -23.63 -27.81
C ARG A 38 35.52 -24.73 -28.32
N ASP A 39 35.73 -24.71 -29.63
CA ASP A 39 36.88 -25.21 -30.40
C ASP A 39 36.67 -26.50 -31.22
N ARG A 40 36.77 -26.39 -32.56
CA ARG A 40 37.95 -26.85 -33.32
C ARG A 40 37.80 -26.80 -34.84
N THR A 41 38.96 -26.58 -35.47
CA THR A 41 39.49 -26.98 -36.81
C THR A 41 39.91 -25.75 -37.62
N GLY A 42 41.21 -25.47 -37.79
CA GLY A 42 42.17 -26.10 -38.74
C GLY A 42 42.26 -25.16 -39.97
N ASP A 43 43.38 -24.76 -40.55
CA ASP A 43 44.69 -25.40 -40.64
C ASP A 43 45.68 -24.49 -41.43
N PHE A 44 46.98 -24.82 -41.35
CA PHE A 44 48.14 -24.42 -42.19
C PHE A 44 48.86 -23.06 -42.05
N MET A 45 50.08 -23.18 -41.51
CA MET A 45 51.23 -22.26 -41.57
C MET A 45 52.16 -22.65 -42.74
N THR A 46 52.77 -21.66 -43.41
CA THR A 46 54.09 -21.78 -44.06
C THR A 46 54.99 -20.62 -43.62
N PRO A 47 56.29 -20.85 -43.35
CA PRO A 47 57.20 -19.78 -42.92
C PRO A 47 58.15 -19.34 -44.04
N VAL A 48 58.47 -18.04 -44.09
CA VAL A 48 59.64 -17.51 -44.81
C VAL A 48 60.52 -16.72 -43.86
N ARG A 49 61.82 -16.98 -43.96
CA ARG A 49 62.94 -16.56 -43.09
C ARG A 49 63.33 -15.07 -43.20
N PRO A 50 64.17 -14.56 -42.26
CA PRO A 50 64.33 -13.13 -41.98
C PRO A 50 65.52 -12.47 -42.71
N GLY A 51 65.40 -11.16 -42.96
CA GLY A 51 66.51 -10.27 -43.32
C GLY A 51 66.61 -9.11 -42.32
N ARG A 52 67.83 -8.86 -41.84
CA ARG A 52 68.25 -7.80 -40.88
C ARG A 52 69.17 -6.81 -41.66
N PRO A 53 69.64 -5.69 -41.07
CA PRO A 53 68.95 -4.43 -40.74
C PRO A 53 69.60 -3.22 -41.47
N GLY A 54 69.00 -2.02 -41.41
CA GLY A 54 69.71 -0.83 -41.89
C GLY A 54 69.00 0.50 -41.70
N GLY A 55 69.64 1.41 -40.95
CA GLY A 55 69.72 2.82 -41.35
C GLY A 55 68.66 3.79 -40.82
N LEU A 56 68.81 4.19 -39.55
CA LEU A 56 69.06 5.59 -39.17
C LEU A 56 68.29 6.71 -39.94
N ARG A 57 66.96 6.66 -40.00
CA ARG A 57 66.12 7.78 -40.49
C ARG A 57 64.83 8.01 -39.68
N GLY A 58 64.82 7.58 -38.43
CA GLY A 58 63.82 8.01 -37.45
C GLY A 58 64.43 9.03 -36.52
N LEU A 59 64.16 10.32 -36.71
CA LEU A 59 64.05 11.30 -35.61
C LEU A 59 63.58 12.71 -36.01
N LEU A 60 63.43 13.04 -37.30
CA LEU A 60 63.08 14.41 -37.72
C LEU A 60 61.68 14.58 -38.34
N ALA A 61 60.91 13.50 -38.52
CA ALA A 61 59.54 13.56 -39.05
C ALA A 61 58.44 13.49 -37.96
N LEU A 62 58.81 13.32 -36.68
CA LEU A 62 57.87 13.16 -35.56
C LEU A 62 57.69 14.42 -34.70
N LEU A 63 58.35 15.53 -35.04
CA LEU A 63 58.30 16.79 -34.27
C LEU A 63 57.52 17.92 -34.98
N LEU A 64 56.97 17.68 -36.18
CA LEU A 64 56.14 18.62 -36.94
C LEU A 64 54.65 18.23 -37.01
N LEU A 65 54.24 17.15 -36.35
CA LEU A 65 52.84 16.70 -36.25
C LEU A 65 52.18 17.00 -34.89
N ALA A 66 52.86 17.75 -34.01
CA ALA A 66 52.41 18.02 -32.64
C ALA A 66 51.82 19.43 -32.40
N LEU A 67 51.55 20.21 -33.46
CA LEU A 67 50.99 21.58 -33.33
C LEU A 67 49.72 21.85 -34.16
N GLY A 68 49.10 20.81 -34.72
CA GLY A 68 47.92 20.94 -35.60
C GLY A 68 46.57 20.53 -35.00
N ALA A 69 46.47 20.24 -33.71
CA ALA A 69 45.25 19.69 -33.10
C ALA A 69 44.81 20.43 -31.83
N CYS A 70 44.61 21.75 -31.92
CA CYS A 70 43.84 22.52 -30.95
C CYS A 70 43.09 23.65 -31.66
N SER A 71 42.13 23.30 -32.50
CA SER A 71 41.09 24.25 -32.94
C SER A 71 39.73 23.57 -33.06
N TRP A 72 39.31 22.86 -32.00
CA TRP A 72 37.88 22.68 -31.73
C TRP A 72 37.38 23.85 -30.87
N GLY A 73 37.61 25.08 -31.34
CA GLY A 73 36.96 26.29 -30.85
C GLY A 73 35.58 26.44 -31.46
N GLY A 74 34.77 25.38 -31.40
CA GLY A 74 33.35 25.45 -31.73
C GLY A 74 32.60 25.75 -30.44
N GLY A 75 32.49 27.03 -30.08
CA GLY A 75 31.55 27.42 -29.04
C GLY A 75 30.16 26.99 -29.50
N SER A 76 29.60 25.94 -28.90
CA SER A 76 28.23 25.56 -29.20
C SER A 76 27.34 26.73 -28.79
N ILE A 77 26.73 27.34 -29.80
CA ILE A 77 25.82 28.47 -29.63
C ILE A 77 24.81 28.07 -28.56
N ARG A 78 24.66 28.93 -27.54
CA ARG A 78 23.76 28.70 -26.40
C ARG A 78 22.38 28.30 -26.94
N PRO A 79 21.89 27.07 -26.64
CA PRO A 79 20.63 26.61 -27.18
C PRO A 79 19.45 27.46 -26.70
N GLN A 80 18.50 27.70 -27.60
CA GLN A 80 17.35 28.56 -27.33
C GLN A 80 16.40 27.98 -26.25
N TRP A 81 16.36 26.65 -26.12
CA TRP A 81 15.55 25.98 -25.10
C TRP A 81 15.95 26.33 -23.66
N ILE A 82 17.17 26.84 -23.44
CA ILE A 82 17.59 27.33 -22.11
C ILE A 82 16.78 28.55 -21.70
N ASP A 83 16.40 29.40 -22.67
CA ASP A 83 15.58 30.58 -22.45
C ASP A 83 14.07 30.28 -22.58
N GLY A 84 13.69 29.01 -22.69
CA GLY A 84 12.30 28.54 -22.68
C GLY A 84 11.59 28.53 -24.03
N GLN A 85 12.25 28.92 -25.12
CA GLN A 85 11.67 28.89 -26.47
C GLN A 85 12.51 28.00 -27.39
N SER A 86 11.91 26.94 -27.92
CA SER A 86 12.60 26.03 -28.84
C SER A 86 11.72 25.70 -30.04
N PRO A 87 12.15 26.04 -31.28
CA PRO A 87 11.46 25.58 -32.49
C PRO A 87 11.43 24.05 -32.61
N ASN A 88 12.44 23.37 -32.05
CA ASN A 88 12.55 21.91 -32.09
C ASN A 88 11.65 21.21 -31.07
N TYR A 89 11.28 21.92 -29.99
CA TYR A 89 10.47 21.39 -28.89
C TYR A 89 9.34 22.39 -28.58
N PRO A 90 8.38 22.57 -29.50
CA PRO A 90 7.31 23.53 -29.31
C PRO A 90 6.39 23.06 -28.17
N ASP A 91 5.97 24.01 -27.32
CA ASP A 91 5.08 23.76 -26.18
C ASP A 91 3.76 23.10 -26.59
N SER A 92 3.34 23.21 -27.85
CA SER A 92 2.13 22.54 -28.33
C SER A 92 2.26 21.01 -28.40
N GLN A 93 3.47 20.49 -28.54
CA GLN A 93 3.77 19.07 -28.70
C GLN A 93 4.50 18.49 -27.49
N TYR A 94 5.31 19.30 -26.82
CA TYR A 94 6.15 18.85 -25.70
C TYR A 94 5.81 19.57 -24.40
N LEU A 95 5.90 18.84 -23.30
CA LEU A 95 6.09 19.43 -21.98
C LEU A 95 7.57 19.27 -21.62
N VAL A 96 8.26 20.37 -21.34
CA VAL A 96 9.71 20.39 -21.11
C VAL A 96 10.08 20.91 -19.73
N GLY A 97 11.21 20.43 -19.21
CA GLY A 97 11.84 20.91 -17.98
C GLY A 97 13.35 21.05 -18.16
N VAL A 98 13.90 22.15 -17.64
CA VAL A 98 15.34 22.44 -17.72
C VAL A 98 15.97 22.26 -16.35
N GLY A 99 17.11 21.57 -16.32
CA GLY A 99 17.95 21.40 -15.13
C GLY A 99 19.35 21.96 -15.34
N GLN A 100 19.98 22.44 -14.26
CA GLN A 100 21.32 23.04 -14.32
C GLN A 100 22.19 22.59 -13.15
N ALA A 101 23.32 21.97 -13.43
CA ALA A 101 24.23 21.52 -12.36
C ALA A 101 25.69 21.47 -12.79
N GLU A 102 26.56 21.27 -11.81
CA GLU A 102 28.01 21.16 -11.99
C GLU A 102 28.43 19.89 -12.75
N SER A 103 27.53 18.90 -12.87
CA SER A 103 27.75 17.67 -13.62
C SER A 103 26.54 17.32 -14.49
N ARG A 104 26.79 16.67 -15.62
CA ARG A 104 25.73 16.23 -16.54
C ARG A 104 24.66 15.36 -15.86
N PRO A 105 24.99 14.31 -15.09
CA PRO A 105 23.96 13.49 -14.45
C PRO A 105 23.07 14.27 -13.49
N ARG A 106 23.65 15.20 -12.71
CA ARG A 106 22.87 16.06 -11.81
C ARG A 106 21.98 17.04 -12.57
N ALA A 107 22.44 17.56 -13.72
CA ALA A 107 21.64 18.44 -14.55
C ALA A 107 20.43 17.68 -15.14
N GLU A 108 20.64 16.43 -15.58
CA GLU A 108 19.58 15.54 -16.05
C GLU A 108 18.56 15.26 -14.92
N GLU A 109 19.02 14.86 -13.72
CA GLU A 109 18.16 14.65 -12.55
C GLU A 109 17.32 15.89 -12.21
N GLN A 110 17.93 17.09 -12.25
CA GLN A 110 17.20 18.33 -12.02
C GLN A 110 16.18 18.64 -13.12
N ALA A 111 16.47 18.28 -14.37
CA ALA A 111 15.54 18.47 -15.48
C ALA A 111 14.30 17.57 -15.31
N TYR A 112 14.50 16.30 -14.91
CA TYR A 112 13.41 15.41 -14.50
C TYR A 112 12.63 15.97 -13.31
N ALA A 113 13.33 16.45 -12.28
CA ALA A 113 12.69 17.02 -11.09
C ALA A 113 11.89 18.30 -11.41
N ALA A 114 12.26 19.06 -12.44
CA ALA A 114 11.48 20.21 -12.91
C ALA A 114 10.11 19.78 -13.45
N LEU A 115 10.07 18.73 -14.29
CA LEU A 115 8.81 18.16 -14.78
C LEU A 115 7.99 17.52 -13.66
N ALA A 116 8.62 16.74 -12.80
CA ALA A 116 7.97 16.10 -11.66
C ALA A 116 7.25 17.10 -10.74
N ARG A 117 7.86 18.27 -10.51
CA ARG A 117 7.27 19.34 -9.70
C ARG A 117 5.96 19.88 -10.28
N ILE A 118 5.82 19.91 -11.61
CA ILE A 118 4.58 20.39 -12.28
C ILE A 118 3.43 19.44 -11.96
N PHE A 119 3.62 18.13 -12.16
CA PHE A 119 2.62 17.11 -11.86
C PHE A 119 2.30 17.06 -10.37
N LYS A 120 3.33 17.01 -9.52
CA LYS A 120 3.16 16.99 -8.07
C LYS A 120 2.36 18.19 -7.58
N ALA A 121 2.65 19.40 -8.07
CA ALA A 121 1.92 20.60 -7.68
C ALA A 121 0.43 20.54 -8.09
N ALA A 122 0.13 20.03 -9.29
CA ALA A 122 -1.24 19.87 -9.76
C ALA A 122 -2.01 18.83 -8.92
N ILE A 123 -1.40 17.67 -8.65
CA ILE A 123 -2.04 16.64 -7.84
C ILE A 123 -2.22 17.11 -6.38
N THR A 124 -1.23 17.77 -5.78
CA THR A 124 -1.38 18.31 -4.41
C THR A 124 -2.49 19.37 -4.33
N ALA A 125 -2.74 20.13 -5.40
CA ALA A 125 -3.85 21.08 -5.44
C ALA A 125 -5.21 20.37 -5.45
N GLU A 126 -5.38 19.33 -6.26
CA GLU A 126 -6.65 18.57 -6.36
C GLU A 126 -6.84 17.61 -5.16
N ALA A 127 -5.76 17.07 -4.60
CA ALA A 127 -5.82 16.15 -3.45
C ALA A 127 -6.48 16.80 -2.22
N LYS A 128 -6.32 18.11 -2.03
CA LYS A 128 -7.02 18.86 -0.97
C LYS A 128 -8.54 18.80 -1.11
N ASP A 129 -9.05 18.74 -2.33
CA ASP A 129 -10.49 18.63 -2.57
C ASP A 129 -10.97 17.21 -2.25
N TRP A 130 -10.17 16.17 -2.57
CA TRP A 130 -10.50 14.78 -2.22
C TRP A 130 -10.36 14.49 -0.73
N GLU A 131 -9.41 15.11 -0.05
CA GLU A 131 -9.25 15.01 1.40
C GLU A 131 -10.56 15.36 2.09
N SER A 132 -11.30 16.38 1.65
CA SER A 132 -12.60 16.71 2.24
C SER A 132 -13.63 15.57 2.19
N TYR A 133 -13.49 14.59 1.28
CA TYR A 133 -14.38 13.43 1.19
C TYR A 133 -13.81 12.18 1.85
N VAL A 134 -12.49 12.08 1.99
CA VAL A 134 -11.82 10.94 2.62
C VAL A 134 -11.56 11.19 4.13
N VAL A 135 -11.65 12.45 4.58
CA VAL A 135 -11.25 12.97 5.90
C VAL A 135 -12.42 13.49 6.75
N VAL A 136 -13.69 13.39 6.31
CA VAL A 136 -14.85 13.71 7.19
C VAL A 136 -14.92 12.80 8.42
N GLU A 137 -14.15 11.72 8.43
CA GLU A 137 -13.82 10.97 9.64
C GLU A 137 -12.70 11.66 10.42
N GLN A 138 -13.07 12.36 11.50
CA GLN A 138 -12.41 12.39 12.83
C GLN A 138 -12.18 13.79 13.41
N GLY A 139 -12.86 14.06 14.52
CA GLY A 139 -12.41 15.04 15.50
C GLY A 139 -11.08 14.61 16.12
N GLY A 140 -9.97 15.14 15.60
CA GLY A 140 -8.67 15.21 16.26
C GLY A 140 -7.90 13.89 16.43
N GLN A 141 -6.78 13.78 15.71
CA GLN A 141 -5.59 12.94 15.99
C GLN A 141 -5.29 11.68 15.14
N THR A 142 -6.04 11.36 14.09
CA THR A 142 -5.67 10.26 13.15
C THR A 142 -5.45 10.72 11.70
N SER A 143 -5.18 12.01 11.52
CA SER A 143 -4.88 12.64 10.23
C SER A 143 -3.61 12.08 9.56
N THR A 144 -2.53 11.80 10.32
CA THR A 144 -1.21 11.51 9.73
C THR A 144 -1.16 10.25 8.86
N GLU A 145 -1.86 9.17 9.21
CA GLU A 145 -1.71 7.87 8.53
C GLU A 145 -2.51 7.76 7.23
N ARG A 146 -3.65 8.47 7.15
CA ARG A 146 -4.50 8.47 5.94
C ARG A 146 -3.99 9.47 4.90
N HIS A 147 -3.41 10.61 5.31
CA HIS A 147 -2.64 11.48 4.41
C HIS A 147 -1.52 10.69 3.70
N LEU A 148 -0.83 9.79 4.40
CA LEU A 148 0.23 8.96 3.80
C LEU A 148 -0.29 8.03 2.70
N THR A 149 -1.55 7.59 2.75
CA THR A 149 -2.13 6.69 1.73
C THR A 149 -2.52 7.46 0.47
N LEU A 150 -3.14 8.64 0.61
CA LEU A 150 -3.40 9.53 -0.51
C LEU A 150 -2.09 10.06 -1.12
N ASP A 151 -1.12 10.47 -0.29
CA ASP A 151 0.23 10.87 -0.72
C ASP A 151 0.95 9.74 -1.47
N LYS A 152 0.80 8.49 -1.02
CA LYS A 152 1.39 7.33 -1.69
C LYS A 152 0.73 7.06 -3.05
N VAL A 153 -0.60 7.11 -3.12
CA VAL A 153 -1.33 6.92 -4.39
C VAL A 153 -0.94 8.00 -5.41
N THR A 154 -0.88 9.25 -4.97
CA THR A 154 -0.55 10.41 -5.81
C THR A 154 0.92 10.45 -6.24
N THR A 155 1.83 9.97 -5.39
CA THR A 155 3.25 9.79 -5.74
C THR A 155 3.41 8.72 -6.82
N VAL A 156 2.73 7.57 -6.66
CA VAL A 156 2.83 6.46 -7.62
C VAL A 156 2.27 6.82 -9.00
N THR A 157 1.21 7.62 -9.10
CA THR A 157 0.71 8.09 -10.41
C THR A 157 1.69 9.07 -11.05
N SER A 158 2.20 10.04 -10.28
CA SER A 158 3.21 10.99 -10.77
C SER A 158 4.44 10.28 -11.32
N ASP A 159 4.95 9.28 -10.60
CA ASP A 159 6.13 8.50 -11.01
C ASP A 159 5.90 7.75 -12.34
N LYS A 160 4.69 7.22 -12.55
CA LYS A 160 4.33 6.54 -13.81
C LYS A 160 4.24 7.50 -15.00
N VAL A 161 3.77 8.74 -14.80
CA VAL A 161 3.81 9.75 -15.86
C VAL A 161 5.26 10.04 -16.27
N LEU A 162 6.16 10.07 -15.30
CA LEU A 162 7.58 10.36 -15.53
C LEU A 162 8.32 9.25 -16.29
N GLU A 163 7.78 8.04 -16.38
CA GLU A 163 8.33 6.96 -17.25
C GLU A 163 8.35 7.35 -18.74
N SER A 164 7.49 8.28 -19.15
CA SER A 164 7.43 8.79 -20.52
C SER A 164 8.39 9.97 -20.80
N VAL A 165 9.05 10.50 -19.77
CA VAL A 165 9.99 11.62 -19.89
C VAL A 165 11.35 11.12 -20.36
N ARG A 166 12.00 11.88 -21.25
CA ARG A 166 13.34 11.59 -21.75
C ARG A 166 14.21 12.84 -21.75
N VAL A 167 15.52 12.66 -21.65
CA VAL A 167 16.48 13.75 -21.92
C VAL A 167 16.51 13.99 -23.42
N LEU A 168 16.07 15.18 -23.85
CA LEU A 168 15.99 15.59 -25.24
C LEU A 168 17.27 16.26 -25.73
N ASP A 169 17.94 17.02 -24.85
CA ASP A 169 19.19 17.71 -25.19
C ASP A 169 20.04 18.00 -23.95
N THR A 170 21.34 18.23 -24.14
CA THR A 170 22.27 18.64 -23.10
C THR A 170 23.27 19.65 -23.64
N TRP A 171 23.64 20.62 -22.81
CA TRP A 171 24.62 21.65 -23.18
C TRP A 171 25.54 21.98 -22.02
N PHE A 172 26.79 22.32 -22.33
CA PHE A 172 27.78 22.73 -21.33
C PHE A 172 28.17 24.19 -21.56
N ASP A 173 27.88 25.04 -20.57
CA ASP A 173 28.32 26.43 -20.58
C ASP A 173 29.78 26.52 -20.13
N GLN A 174 30.68 26.78 -21.08
CA GLN A 174 32.11 26.92 -20.79
C GLN A 174 32.42 28.15 -19.92
N ARG A 175 31.59 29.20 -19.95
CA ARG A 175 31.80 30.43 -19.18
C ARG A 175 31.42 30.24 -17.72
N THR A 176 30.27 29.62 -17.45
CA THR A 176 29.81 29.37 -16.06
C THR A 176 30.27 28.02 -15.51
N ARG A 177 30.85 27.15 -16.35
CA ARG A 177 31.21 25.76 -16.03
C ARG A 177 30.04 24.93 -15.50
N GLN A 178 28.86 25.11 -16.10
CA GLN A 178 27.63 24.42 -15.70
C GLN A 178 27.11 23.56 -16.86
N TYR A 179 26.58 22.39 -16.52
CA TYR A 179 25.80 21.56 -17.43
C TYR A 179 24.33 21.96 -17.37
N TYR A 180 23.71 22.00 -18.52
CA TYR A 180 22.27 22.15 -18.71
C TYR A 180 21.74 20.88 -19.36
N ALA A 181 20.58 20.43 -18.91
CA ALA A 181 19.86 19.34 -19.54
C ALA A 181 18.41 19.75 -19.77
N LEU A 182 17.86 19.30 -20.90
CA LEU A 182 16.46 19.44 -21.26
C LEU A 182 15.80 18.07 -21.15
N ALA A 183 14.88 17.92 -20.22
CA ALA A 183 13.97 16.79 -20.17
C ALA A 183 12.68 17.17 -20.90
N GLY A 184 12.06 16.23 -21.59
CA GLY A 184 10.76 16.47 -22.19
C GLY A 184 9.94 15.22 -22.39
N MET A 185 8.65 15.46 -22.53
CA MET A 185 7.61 14.46 -22.69
C MET A 185 6.75 14.86 -23.88
N ASP A 186 6.52 13.90 -24.78
CA ASP A 186 5.56 14.07 -25.88
C ASP A 186 4.13 14.05 -25.33
N ARG A 187 3.39 15.12 -25.57
CA ARG A 187 2.04 15.28 -25.02
C ARG A 187 1.04 14.31 -25.63
N ALA A 188 1.14 14.02 -26.93
CA ALA A 188 0.20 13.12 -27.59
C ALA A 188 0.40 11.68 -27.10
N GLN A 189 1.66 11.26 -26.94
CA GLN A 189 1.99 9.96 -26.37
C GLN A 189 1.54 9.85 -24.91
N ALA A 190 1.83 10.86 -24.09
CA ALA A 190 1.43 10.87 -22.69
C ALA A 190 -0.09 10.86 -22.54
N GLU A 191 -0.81 11.68 -23.32
CA GLU A 191 -2.27 11.70 -23.34
C GLU A 191 -2.85 10.33 -23.69
N ALA A 192 -2.35 9.67 -24.73
CA ALA A 192 -2.82 8.34 -25.12
C ALA A 192 -2.65 7.31 -23.98
N ALA A 193 -1.50 7.32 -23.29
CA ALA A 193 -1.25 6.45 -22.15
C ALA A 193 -2.19 6.73 -20.95
N MET A 194 -2.47 8.01 -20.66
CA MET A 194 -3.41 8.38 -19.60
C MET A 194 -4.83 7.92 -19.93
N LEU A 195 -5.28 8.14 -21.17
CA LEU A 195 -6.62 7.74 -21.61
C LEU A 195 -6.80 6.21 -21.56
N GLU A 196 -5.79 5.44 -21.96
CA GLU A 196 -5.83 3.98 -21.84
C GLU A 196 -5.96 3.55 -20.38
N ARG A 197 -5.15 4.12 -19.48
CA ARG A 197 -5.17 3.77 -18.06
C ARG A 197 -6.48 4.17 -17.38
N MET A 198 -6.99 5.36 -17.67
CA MET A 198 -8.29 5.82 -17.17
C MET A 198 -9.42 4.92 -17.68
N GLY A 199 -9.40 4.53 -18.95
CA GLY A 199 -10.41 3.63 -19.51
C GLY A 199 -10.39 2.23 -18.88
N ALA A 200 -9.23 1.73 -18.45
CA ALA A 200 -9.14 0.48 -17.68
C ALA A 200 -9.76 0.64 -16.28
N LEU A 201 -9.40 1.73 -15.58
CA LEU A 201 -9.96 2.04 -14.26
C LEU A 201 -11.48 2.26 -14.32
N ASP A 202 -11.99 2.97 -15.33
CA ASP A 202 -13.43 3.21 -15.51
C ASP A 202 -14.19 1.87 -15.65
N ARG A 203 -13.64 0.90 -16.39
CA ARG A 203 -14.24 -0.46 -16.51
C ARG A 203 -14.20 -1.23 -15.19
N GLU A 204 -13.10 -1.13 -14.44
CA GLU A 204 -12.93 -1.78 -13.15
C GLU A 204 -13.90 -1.21 -12.10
N ILE A 205 -14.02 0.12 -12.05
CA ILE A 205 -14.97 0.84 -11.17
C ILE A 205 -16.40 0.43 -11.51
N GLU A 206 -16.79 0.44 -12.80
CA GLU A 206 -18.12 0.01 -13.24
C GLU A 206 -18.42 -1.43 -12.81
N SER A 207 -17.48 -2.36 -13.02
CA SER A 207 -17.62 -3.76 -12.59
C SER A 207 -17.81 -3.85 -11.08
N GLN A 208 -16.99 -3.15 -10.30
CA GLN A 208 -17.02 -3.17 -8.84
C GLN A 208 -18.33 -2.58 -8.29
N VAL A 209 -18.79 -1.45 -8.83
CA VAL A 209 -20.08 -0.85 -8.43
C VAL A 209 -21.25 -1.78 -8.79
N SER A 210 -21.24 -2.37 -9.99
CA SER A 210 -22.25 -3.34 -10.41
C SER A 210 -22.23 -4.60 -9.53
N GLU A 211 -21.06 -5.15 -9.21
CA GLU A 211 -20.90 -6.30 -8.33
C GLU A 211 -21.34 -6.00 -6.90
N ALA A 212 -21.00 -4.83 -6.36
CA ALA A 212 -21.48 -4.38 -5.05
C ALA A 212 -23.02 -4.38 -5.04
N ARG A 213 -23.66 -3.68 -5.98
CA ARG A 213 -25.13 -3.54 -6.03
C ARG A 213 -25.88 -4.85 -6.29
N ARG A 214 -25.21 -5.88 -6.83
CA ARG A 214 -25.78 -7.23 -7.01
C ARG A 214 -25.46 -8.18 -5.85
N ALA A 215 -24.54 -7.80 -4.96
CA ALA A 215 -24.13 -8.64 -3.85
C ALA A 215 -25.29 -8.82 -2.86
N LYS A 216 -25.52 -10.08 -2.46
CA LYS A 216 -26.45 -10.43 -1.38
C LYS A 216 -25.79 -10.35 0.00
N GLU A 217 -24.48 -10.58 0.03
CA GLU A 217 -23.69 -10.57 1.26
C GLU A 217 -23.22 -9.15 1.58
N LYS A 218 -23.46 -8.70 2.82
CA LYS A 218 -23.18 -7.34 3.28
C LYS A 218 -21.68 -6.99 3.19
N LEU A 219 -20.81 -7.90 3.61
CA LEU A 219 -19.36 -7.70 3.51
C LEU A 219 -18.89 -7.60 2.06
N LEU A 220 -19.45 -8.41 1.16
CA LEU A 220 -19.08 -8.35 -0.25
C LEU A 220 -19.51 -7.03 -0.90
N TYR A 221 -20.68 -6.50 -0.53
CA TYR A 221 -21.13 -5.16 -0.94
C TYR A 221 -20.11 -4.10 -0.50
N ALA A 222 -19.77 -4.04 0.79
CA ALA A 222 -18.84 -3.06 1.34
C ALA A 222 -17.45 -3.14 0.69
N ARG A 223 -16.92 -4.36 0.48
CA ARG A 223 -15.61 -4.59 -0.17
C ARG A 223 -15.57 -4.06 -1.59
N ASN A 224 -16.57 -4.40 -2.40
CA ASN A 224 -16.58 -3.97 -3.80
C ASN A 224 -16.77 -2.46 -3.92
N LEU A 225 -17.62 -1.86 -3.09
CA LEU A 225 -17.82 -0.42 -3.10
C LEU A 225 -16.56 0.32 -2.61
N LYS A 226 -15.89 -0.17 -1.57
CA LYS A 226 -14.59 0.37 -1.12
C LYS A 226 -13.53 0.30 -2.22
N ARG A 227 -13.42 -0.84 -2.92
CA ARG A 227 -12.49 -1.01 -4.04
C ARG A 227 -12.79 -0.03 -5.18
N ALA A 228 -14.07 0.17 -5.50
CA ALA A 228 -14.50 1.16 -6.49
C ALA A 228 -14.08 2.59 -6.08
N THR A 229 -14.33 2.98 -4.83
CA THR A 229 -13.92 4.29 -4.30
C THR A 229 -12.40 4.48 -4.37
N THR A 230 -11.61 3.48 -3.98
CA THR A 230 -10.14 3.53 -4.07
C THR A 230 -9.65 3.67 -5.52
N ASN A 231 -10.22 2.89 -6.44
CA ASN A 231 -9.88 2.98 -7.86
C ASN A 231 -10.30 4.34 -8.47
N LEU A 232 -11.41 4.91 -8.02
CA LEU A 232 -11.87 6.23 -8.45
C LEU A 232 -10.91 7.34 -8.03
N VAL A 233 -10.33 7.27 -6.83
CA VAL A 233 -9.27 8.20 -6.40
C VAL A 233 -8.05 8.11 -7.33
N ILE A 234 -7.63 6.88 -7.67
CA ILE A 234 -6.51 6.67 -8.62
C ILE A 234 -6.86 7.26 -9.99
N ARG A 235 -8.09 7.04 -10.47
CA ARG A 235 -8.58 7.55 -11.75
C ARG A 235 -8.58 9.08 -11.79
N GLU A 236 -8.99 9.73 -10.71
CA GLU A 236 -8.96 11.19 -10.63
C GLU A 236 -7.53 11.76 -10.55
N ALA A 237 -6.57 11.04 -9.97
CA ALA A 237 -5.16 11.41 -10.06
C ALA A 237 -4.65 11.42 -11.52
N TYR A 238 -4.95 10.38 -12.31
CA TYR A 238 -4.65 10.39 -13.74
C TYR A 238 -5.39 11.49 -14.50
N ASN A 239 -6.62 11.80 -14.10
CA ASN A 239 -7.40 12.88 -14.69
C ASN A 239 -6.76 14.26 -14.44
N THR A 240 -6.18 14.47 -13.26
CA THR A 240 -5.41 15.67 -12.93
C THR A 240 -4.14 15.79 -13.76
N ASP A 241 -3.38 14.71 -13.91
CA ASP A 241 -2.19 14.68 -14.77
C ASP A 241 -2.55 14.95 -16.23
N LEU A 242 -3.69 14.43 -16.70
CA LEU A 242 -4.21 14.70 -18.04
C LEU A 242 -4.51 16.19 -18.27
N ARG A 243 -4.99 16.92 -17.25
CA ARG A 243 -5.20 18.38 -17.33
C ARG A 243 -3.88 19.13 -17.51
N VAL A 244 -2.79 18.64 -16.92
CA VAL A 244 -1.44 19.22 -17.09
C VAL A 244 -0.91 18.94 -18.51
N ILE A 245 -1.15 17.75 -19.03
CA ILE A 245 -0.68 17.33 -20.36
C ILE A 245 -1.39 18.10 -21.47
N ARG A 246 -2.70 18.30 -21.35
CA ARG A 246 -3.52 18.96 -22.36
C ARG A 246 -3.38 20.49 -22.29
N LEU A 247 -3.10 21.11 -23.44
CA LEU A 247 -3.15 22.57 -23.61
C LEU A 247 -4.50 23.18 -23.20
N SER A 248 -5.59 22.42 -23.36
CA SER A 248 -6.93 22.89 -23.01
C SER A 248 -7.18 22.96 -21.50
N GLY A 249 -6.32 22.32 -20.68
CA GLY A 249 -6.53 22.16 -19.25
C GLY A 249 -7.72 21.26 -18.90
N LYS A 250 -8.33 20.56 -19.87
CA LYS A 250 -9.56 19.80 -19.68
C LYS A 250 -9.30 18.33 -19.38
N GLY A 251 -9.82 17.86 -18.25
CA GLY A 251 -9.92 16.43 -17.92
C GLY A 251 -11.12 15.76 -18.58
N LEU A 252 -11.37 14.52 -18.17
CA LEU A 252 -12.59 13.77 -18.47
C LEU A 252 -13.45 13.64 -17.22
N SER A 253 -14.75 13.86 -17.38
CA SER A 253 -15.72 13.61 -16.31
C SER A 253 -15.78 12.11 -15.99
N PRO A 254 -15.74 11.72 -14.70
CA PRO A 254 -15.97 10.34 -14.31
C PRO A 254 -17.46 9.98 -14.41
N ALA A 255 -17.78 8.70 -14.57
CA ALA A 255 -19.15 8.20 -14.53
C ALA A 255 -19.75 8.26 -13.12
N TYR A 256 -18.89 8.15 -12.10
CA TYR A 256 -19.23 8.19 -10.68
C TYR A 256 -18.50 9.33 -9.98
N ARG A 257 -19.14 9.97 -9.00
CA ARG A 257 -18.49 10.99 -8.16
C ARG A 257 -17.95 10.36 -6.89
N LEU A 258 -16.76 10.79 -6.46
CA LEU A 258 -16.14 10.29 -5.23
C LEU A 258 -17.06 10.47 -4.02
N ALA A 259 -17.63 11.67 -3.87
CA ALA A 259 -18.56 11.99 -2.79
C ALA A 259 -19.79 11.05 -2.72
N GLU A 260 -20.31 10.63 -3.88
CA GLU A 260 -21.49 9.78 -3.96
C GLU A 260 -21.17 8.34 -3.52
N LEU A 261 -20.08 7.75 -4.03
CA LEU A 261 -19.69 6.39 -3.65
C LEU A 261 -19.22 6.31 -2.19
N THR A 262 -18.54 7.33 -1.69
CA THR A 262 -18.15 7.40 -0.28
C THR A 262 -19.38 7.49 0.62
N ALA A 263 -20.33 8.38 0.32
CA ALA A 263 -21.57 8.50 1.09
C ALA A 263 -22.42 7.21 1.01
N GLU A 264 -22.48 6.56 -0.15
CA GLU A 264 -23.15 5.26 -0.32
C GLU A 264 -22.53 4.20 0.62
N LEU A 265 -21.19 4.14 0.69
CA LEU A 265 -20.48 3.22 1.58
C LEU A 265 -20.73 3.52 3.06
N GLU A 266 -20.54 4.77 3.49
CA GLU A 266 -20.72 5.19 4.88
C GLU A 266 -22.14 4.91 5.37
N GLN A 267 -23.14 5.31 4.58
CA GLN A 267 -24.54 5.05 4.91
C GLN A 267 -24.81 3.55 5.00
N PHE A 268 -24.23 2.76 4.12
CA PHE A 268 -24.38 1.31 4.15
C PHE A 268 -23.79 0.70 5.43
N LEU A 269 -22.57 1.09 5.82
CA LEU A 269 -21.90 0.58 7.02
C LEU A 269 -22.71 0.90 8.28
N VAL A 270 -23.16 2.14 8.44
CA VAL A 270 -23.93 2.57 9.61
C VAL A 270 -25.27 1.84 9.71
N THR A 271 -25.95 1.63 8.58
CA THR A 271 -27.32 1.10 8.55
C THR A 271 -27.38 -0.43 8.53
N ASN A 272 -26.39 -1.08 7.91
CA ASN A 272 -26.47 -2.50 7.57
C ASN A 272 -25.35 -3.33 8.18
N LEU A 273 -24.31 -2.75 8.78
CA LEU A 273 -23.19 -3.50 9.36
C LEU A 273 -22.96 -3.09 10.82
N GLY A 274 -23.86 -3.53 11.69
CA GLY A 274 -23.76 -3.25 13.11
C GLY A 274 -22.68 -4.08 13.80
N MET A 275 -21.87 -3.44 14.64
CA MET A 275 -20.86 -4.13 15.46
C MET A 275 -21.27 -4.15 16.93
N ALA A 276 -21.00 -5.25 17.64
CA ALA A 276 -21.21 -5.36 19.06
C ALA A 276 -19.88 -5.59 19.78
N VAL A 277 -19.69 -4.98 20.95
CA VAL A 277 -18.49 -5.12 21.78
C VAL A 277 -18.88 -5.71 23.13
N ALA A 278 -18.33 -6.88 23.45
CA ALA A 278 -18.57 -7.61 24.69
C ALA A 278 -17.22 -7.99 25.34
N LEU A 279 -16.66 -7.05 26.11
CA LEU A 279 -15.41 -7.27 26.86
C LEU A 279 -15.70 -7.61 28.32
N SER A 280 -14.89 -8.50 28.90
CA SER A 280 -14.96 -8.91 30.30
C SER A 280 -13.64 -8.61 31.02
N GLY A 281 -13.73 -8.32 32.32
CA GLY A 281 -12.57 -8.10 33.19
C GLY A 281 -12.56 -6.73 33.89
N PRO A 282 -11.61 -6.50 34.81
CA PRO A 282 -11.63 -5.31 35.68
C PRO A 282 -11.58 -3.98 34.91
N GLU A 283 -10.80 -3.96 33.82
CA GLU A 283 -10.58 -2.77 32.99
C GLU A 283 -11.40 -2.80 31.70
N ALA A 284 -12.47 -3.61 31.64
CA ALA A 284 -13.29 -3.75 30.43
C ALA A 284 -14.01 -2.46 30.01
N PRO A 285 -14.63 -1.66 30.91
CA PRO A 285 -15.33 -0.44 30.51
C PRO A 285 -14.44 0.59 29.77
N PRO A 286 -13.26 0.99 30.28
CA PRO A 286 -12.42 1.96 29.56
C PRO A 286 -11.88 1.41 28.24
N VAL A 287 -11.58 0.11 28.13
CA VAL A 287 -11.12 -0.51 26.89
C VAL A 287 -12.24 -0.62 25.85
N ALA A 288 -13.45 -0.99 26.30
CA ALA A 288 -14.63 -1.07 25.44
C ALA A 288 -14.98 0.30 24.87
N HIS A 289 -14.95 1.36 25.70
CA HIS A 289 -15.16 2.72 25.25
C HIS A 289 -14.14 3.14 24.18
N ALA A 290 -12.84 2.93 24.44
CA ALA A 290 -11.79 3.24 23.46
C ALA A 290 -11.93 2.43 22.15
N LEU A 291 -12.46 1.20 22.22
CA LEU A 291 -12.74 0.38 21.04
C LEU A 291 -13.95 0.88 20.27
N VAL A 292 -15.04 1.25 20.95
CA VAL A 292 -16.21 1.87 20.32
C VAL A 292 -15.83 3.16 19.59
N GLU A 293 -15.05 4.02 20.24
CA GLU A 293 -14.51 5.23 19.61
C GLU A 293 -13.59 4.88 18.42
N GLY A 294 -12.76 3.84 18.55
CA GLY A 294 -11.94 3.33 17.45
C GLY A 294 -12.77 2.89 16.25
N LEU A 295 -13.84 2.13 16.47
CA LEU A 295 -14.73 1.64 15.41
C LEU A 295 -15.55 2.76 14.75
N ALA A 296 -16.07 3.69 15.55
CA ALA A 296 -16.78 4.86 15.04
C ALA A 296 -15.87 5.74 14.17
N ARG A 297 -14.59 5.84 14.53
CA ARG A 297 -13.57 6.55 13.73
C ARG A 297 -13.23 5.86 12.40
N GLU A 298 -13.57 4.59 12.24
CA GLU A 298 -13.41 3.81 11.00
C GLU A 298 -14.75 3.68 10.22
N GLY A 299 -15.81 4.38 10.67
CA GLY A 299 -17.09 4.49 9.98
C GLY A 299 -18.14 3.46 10.41
N PHE A 300 -17.87 2.68 11.47
CA PHE A 300 -18.77 1.62 11.93
C PHE A 300 -19.71 2.08 13.05
N SER A 301 -20.95 1.63 13.01
CA SER A 301 -21.90 1.79 14.11
C SER A 301 -21.74 0.66 15.12
N VAL A 302 -21.68 1.02 16.41
CA VAL A 302 -21.66 0.05 17.50
C VAL A 302 -23.04 -0.01 18.14
N VAL A 303 -23.60 -1.21 18.20
CA VAL A 303 -24.89 -1.51 18.83
C VAL A 303 -24.63 -1.93 20.27
N GLU A 304 -25.39 -1.35 21.21
CA GLU A 304 -25.29 -1.72 22.62
C GLU A 304 -25.77 -3.15 22.86
N VAL A 305 -24.94 -3.93 23.57
CA VAL A 305 -25.27 -5.31 23.95
C VAL A 305 -26.03 -5.28 25.28
N ASP A 306 -27.20 -4.66 25.30
CA ASP A 306 -27.95 -4.42 26.54
C ASP A 306 -28.70 -5.64 27.09
N SER A 307 -28.60 -6.79 26.44
CA SER A 307 -29.13 -8.07 26.93
C SER A 307 -28.70 -9.21 26.01
N GLU A 308 -28.95 -10.46 26.40
CA GLU A 308 -28.76 -11.66 25.55
C GLU A 308 -29.45 -11.55 24.17
N ALA A 309 -30.37 -10.58 23.98
CA ALA A 309 -31.02 -10.23 22.70
C ALA A 309 -30.31 -9.15 21.87
N GLY A 310 -29.45 -8.30 22.46
CA GLY A 310 -28.73 -7.23 21.74
C GLY A 310 -27.65 -7.74 20.79
N GLY A 311 -27.15 -8.95 21.04
CA GLY A 311 -26.24 -9.65 20.13
C GLY A 311 -26.89 -10.11 18.82
N GLU A 312 -28.22 -10.23 18.76
CA GLU A 312 -28.94 -10.71 17.56
C GLU A 312 -29.09 -9.65 16.46
N GLN A 313 -28.88 -8.36 16.77
CA GLN A 313 -28.93 -7.26 15.80
C GLN A 313 -27.55 -6.89 15.23
N ALA A 314 -26.47 -7.40 15.82
CA ALA A 314 -25.13 -7.17 15.31
C ALA A 314 -24.82 -8.12 14.15
N ASP A 315 -24.06 -7.63 13.17
CA ASP A 315 -23.49 -8.46 12.11
C ASP A 315 -22.14 -9.04 12.56
N LEU A 316 -21.39 -8.27 13.34
CA LEU A 316 -20.10 -8.66 13.89
C LEU A 316 -20.08 -8.48 15.40
N LEU A 317 -19.59 -9.49 16.11
CA LEU A 317 -19.49 -9.47 17.56
C LEU A 317 -18.04 -9.65 18.01
N ILE A 318 -17.57 -8.71 18.81
CA ILE A 318 -16.23 -8.68 19.36
C ILE A 318 -16.32 -9.12 20.82
N ARG A 319 -15.95 -10.37 21.11
CA ARG A 319 -15.92 -10.92 22.48
C ARG A 319 -14.49 -10.99 22.99
N GLY A 320 -14.24 -10.56 24.21
CA GLY A 320 -12.86 -10.53 24.70
C GLY A 320 -12.71 -10.45 26.21
N THR A 321 -11.49 -10.72 26.67
CA THR A 321 -11.10 -10.54 28.07
C THR A 321 -9.96 -9.54 28.15
N VAL A 322 -10.04 -8.63 29.13
CA VAL A 322 -8.95 -7.73 29.48
C VAL A 322 -8.58 -7.92 30.94
N ALA A 323 -7.29 -7.94 31.24
CA ALA A 323 -6.83 -8.07 32.62
C ALA A 323 -5.53 -7.32 32.85
N THR A 324 -5.38 -6.88 34.10
CA THR A 324 -4.17 -6.23 34.61
C THR A 324 -3.81 -6.83 35.95
N TRP A 325 -2.52 -7.02 36.21
CA TRP A 325 -2.04 -7.47 37.52
C TRP A 325 -0.64 -6.90 37.81
N PRO A 326 -0.35 -6.60 39.08
CA PRO A 326 0.99 -6.19 39.47
C PRO A 326 1.99 -7.33 39.26
N ILE A 327 3.21 -6.97 38.84
CA ILE A 327 4.32 -7.91 38.69
C ILE A 327 5.55 -7.39 39.44
N GLU A 328 6.28 -8.32 40.04
CA GLU A 328 7.54 -8.02 40.69
C GLU A 328 8.68 -8.20 39.69
N VAL A 329 9.20 -7.07 39.22
CA VAL A 329 10.45 -6.99 38.47
C VAL A 329 11.44 -6.47 39.51
N GLY A 330 12.60 -7.11 39.70
CA GLY A 330 13.59 -6.80 40.75
C GLY A 330 14.25 -5.41 40.63
N ASP A 331 13.44 -4.38 40.50
CA ASP A 331 13.74 -2.98 40.33
C ASP A 331 13.31 -2.27 41.63
N PRO A 332 14.26 -1.64 42.36
CA PRO A 332 13.96 -1.05 43.65
C PRO A 332 13.15 0.26 43.54
N GLN A 333 13.08 0.89 42.36
CA GLN A 333 12.46 2.21 42.18
C GLN A 333 11.11 2.13 41.47
N PHE A 334 10.88 1.13 40.62
CA PHE A 334 9.66 1.03 39.81
C PHE A 334 8.76 -0.12 40.24
N ARG A 335 7.46 0.17 40.28
CA ARG A 335 6.38 -0.82 40.36
C ARG A 335 5.86 -1.06 38.95
N TYR A 336 5.65 -2.32 38.61
CA TYR A 336 5.23 -2.72 37.27
C TYR A 336 3.86 -3.38 37.31
N VAL A 337 3.04 -3.06 36.31
CA VAL A 337 1.76 -3.71 36.04
C VAL A 337 1.85 -4.36 34.68
N ARG A 338 1.48 -5.64 34.61
CA ARG A 338 1.32 -6.36 33.35
C ARG A 338 -0.13 -6.24 32.91
N TRP A 339 -0.35 -6.13 31.61
CA TRP A 339 -1.67 -6.14 31.00
C TRP A 339 -1.75 -7.17 29.89
N CYS A 340 -2.95 -7.70 29.68
CA CYS A 340 -3.31 -8.52 28.53
C CYS A 340 -4.70 -8.12 28.04
N ALA A 341 -4.90 -8.23 26.74
CA ALA A 341 -6.18 -8.08 26.10
C ALA A 341 -6.30 -9.12 24.99
N ASP A 342 -7.38 -9.89 25.00
CA ASP A 342 -7.77 -10.76 23.90
C ASP A 342 -9.15 -10.36 23.38
N ALA A 343 -9.34 -10.53 22.08
CA ALA A 343 -10.64 -10.44 21.43
C ALA A 343 -10.76 -11.49 20.34
N VAL A 344 -11.94 -12.06 20.22
CA VAL A 344 -12.39 -12.93 19.14
C VAL A 344 -13.51 -12.19 18.42
N VAL A 345 -13.43 -12.17 17.10
CA VAL A 345 -14.42 -11.55 16.22
C VAL A 345 -15.25 -12.66 15.60
N GLU A 346 -16.56 -12.60 15.80
CA GLU A 346 -17.54 -13.56 15.29
C GLU A 346 -18.46 -12.89 14.28
N ASP A 347 -18.70 -13.56 13.15
CA ASP A 347 -19.81 -13.29 12.24
C ASP A 347 -21.09 -13.84 12.87
N VAL A 348 -21.97 -12.96 13.34
CA VAL A 348 -23.17 -13.37 14.08
C VAL A 348 -24.12 -14.20 13.22
N PRO A 349 -24.44 -13.81 11.96
CA PRO A 349 -25.32 -14.61 11.11
C PRO A 349 -24.84 -16.05 10.86
N THR A 350 -23.52 -16.26 10.76
CA THR A 350 -22.95 -17.59 10.44
C THR A 350 -22.34 -18.31 11.63
N HIS A 351 -22.29 -17.66 12.81
CA HIS A 351 -21.56 -18.13 14.00
C HIS A 351 -20.11 -18.51 13.72
N ARG A 352 -19.49 -17.87 12.71
CA ARG A 352 -18.13 -18.16 12.30
C ARG A 352 -17.17 -17.20 12.98
N VAL A 353 -16.15 -17.74 13.64
CA VAL A 353 -15.01 -16.95 14.11
C VAL A 353 -14.23 -16.45 12.89
N ILE A 354 -14.19 -15.13 12.72
CA ILE A 354 -13.47 -14.45 11.65
C ILE A 354 -12.00 -14.26 12.01
N GLY A 355 -11.71 -14.00 13.29
CA GLY A 355 -10.36 -13.66 13.72
C GLY A 355 -10.21 -13.58 15.22
N ALA A 356 -8.97 -13.60 15.69
CA ALA A 356 -8.65 -13.39 17.09
C ALA A 356 -7.39 -12.54 17.23
N VAL A 357 -7.43 -11.58 18.14
CA VAL A 357 -6.32 -10.68 18.44
C VAL A 357 -5.95 -10.86 19.89
N THR A 358 -4.65 -10.98 20.17
CA THR A 358 -4.13 -11.00 21.53
C THR A 358 -2.95 -10.05 21.62
N LYS A 359 -2.99 -9.17 22.61
CA LYS A 359 -1.92 -8.23 22.95
C LYS A 359 -1.67 -8.24 24.44
N GLY A 360 -0.49 -7.78 24.82
CA GLY A 360 -0.12 -7.63 26.21
C GLY A 360 1.22 -6.93 26.32
N GLY A 361 1.46 -6.35 27.48
CA GLY A 361 2.64 -5.56 27.75
C GLY A 361 2.83 -5.39 29.25
N LYS A 362 3.85 -4.61 29.61
CA LYS A 362 4.08 -4.22 31.00
C LYS A 362 4.44 -2.75 31.04
N GLU A 363 3.87 -2.05 32.01
CA GLU A 363 4.16 -0.64 32.24
C GLU A 363 4.66 -0.43 33.65
N GLY A 364 5.64 0.46 33.80
CA GLY A 364 6.27 0.78 35.07
C GLY A 364 6.05 2.24 35.45
N HIS A 365 5.89 2.48 36.75
CA HIS A 365 5.95 3.80 37.37
C HIS A 365 6.47 3.69 38.80
N VAL A 366 6.94 4.79 39.40
CA VAL A 366 7.38 4.81 40.82
C VAL A 366 6.25 4.51 41.81
N ALA A 367 5.00 4.62 41.37
CA ALA A 367 3.80 4.36 42.17
C ALA A 367 2.92 3.35 41.44
N GLU A 368 2.41 2.34 42.15
CA GLU A 368 1.63 1.24 41.55
C GLU A 368 0.35 1.73 40.85
N ARG A 369 -0.36 2.69 41.45
CA ARG A 369 -1.55 3.31 40.84
C ARG A 369 -1.25 3.97 39.50
N GLU A 370 -0.14 4.68 39.40
CA GLU A 370 0.28 5.33 38.15
C GLU A 370 0.74 4.31 37.12
N ALA A 371 1.38 3.21 37.56
CA ALA A 371 1.73 2.10 36.69
C ALA A 371 0.48 1.44 36.10
N LEU A 372 -0.58 1.26 36.90
CA LEU A 372 -1.88 0.76 36.45
C LEU A 372 -2.53 1.72 35.44
N SER A 373 -2.65 3.01 35.77
CA SER A 373 -3.21 4.03 34.85
C SER A 373 -2.47 4.06 33.52
N LYS A 374 -1.13 3.97 33.55
CA LYS A 374 -0.30 3.90 32.34
C LYS A 374 -0.54 2.62 31.56
N ALA A 375 -0.63 1.46 32.23
CA ALA A 375 -0.93 0.18 31.59
C ALA A 375 -2.30 0.21 30.88
N VAL A 376 -3.33 0.75 31.53
CA VAL A 376 -4.68 0.89 30.97
C VAL A 376 -4.68 1.83 29.76
N ARG A 377 -3.94 2.95 29.81
CA ARG A 377 -3.82 3.87 28.67
C ARG A 377 -3.11 3.23 27.47
N VAL A 378 -1.99 2.53 27.71
CA VAL A 378 -1.24 1.83 26.66
C VAL A 378 -2.10 0.69 26.09
N MET A 379 -2.82 -0.05 26.93
CA MET A 379 -3.77 -1.06 26.48
C MET A 379 -4.84 -0.48 25.56
N GLN A 380 -5.49 0.64 25.91
CA GLN A 380 -6.46 1.32 25.03
C GLN A 380 -5.84 1.72 23.68
N GLN A 381 -4.62 2.28 23.69
CA GLN A 381 -3.95 2.73 22.47
C GLN A 381 -3.48 1.57 21.59
N GLU A 382 -2.84 0.56 22.16
CA GLU A 382 -2.25 -0.55 21.40
C GLU A 382 -3.24 -1.66 21.06
N PHE A 383 -4.26 -1.92 21.90
CA PHE A 383 -5.24 -2.95 21.62
C PHE A 383 -6.41 -2.39 20.84
N SER A 384 -7.11 -1.38 21.37
CA SER A 384 -8.36 -0.90 20.76
C SER A 384 -8.14 -0.27 19.38
N ALA A 385 -7.11 0.57 19.21
CA ALA A 385 -6.84 1.18 17.91
C ALA A 385 -6.37 0.15 16.85
N ASN A 386 -5.54 -0.82 17.24
CA ASN A 386 -5.09 -1.86 16.31
C ASN A 386 -6.22 -2.81 15.94
N LEU A 387 -7.09 -3.16 16.89
CA LEU A 387 -8.25 -4.03 16.62
C LEU A 387 -9.25 -3.33 15.70
N ALA A 388 -9.58 -2.06 15.94
CA ALA A 388 -10.46 -1.29 15.08
C ALA A 388 -9.94 -1.21 13.63
N LYS A 389 -8.65 -0.89 13.45
CA LYS A 389 -8.01 -0.87 12.13
C LYS A 389 -7.99 -2.25 11.46
N ALA A 390 -7.68 -3.31 12.20
CA ALA A 390 -7.66 -4.67 11.65
C ALA A 390 -9.06 -5.13 11.21
N LEU A 391 -10.10 -4.76 11.98
CA LEU A 391 -11.50 -4.99 11.61
C LEU A 391 -11.88 -4.20 10.36
N ALA A 392 -11.51 -2.93 10.28
CA ALA A 392 -11.73 -2.10 9.11
C ALA A 392 -11.10 -2.74 7.86
N ALA A 393 -9.82 -3.10 7.93
CA ALA A 393 -9.09 -3.76 6.85
C ALA A 393 -9.76 -5.08 6.42
N TYR A 394 -10.31 -5.85 7.35
CA TYR A 394 -11.05 -7.07 7.04
C TYR A 394 -12.40 -6.81 6.36
N VAL A 395 -13.18 -5.87 6.88
CA VAL A 395 -14.46 -5.49 6.29
C VAL A 395 -14.24 -4.97 4.88
N TYR A 396 -13.20 -4.17 4.67
CA TYR A 396 -12.81 -3.63 3.37
C TYR A 396 -12.09 -4.63 2.46
N GLY A 397 -11.74 -5.83 2.96
CA GLY A 397 -11.11 -6.89 2.19
C GLY A 397 -9.66 -6.58 1.81
N GLU A 398 -9.01 -5.72 2.57
CA GLU A 398 -7.60 -5.33 2.40
C GLU A 398 -6.67 -6.34 3.08
N GLN A 399 -7.07 -6.89 4.22
CA GLN A 399 -6.32 -7.89 4.99
C GLN A 399 -7.25 -8.87 5.70
N ASP A 400 -6.87 -10.14 5.77
CA ASP A 400 -7.57 -11.10 6.63
C ASP A 400 -7.22 -10.85 8.10
N LEU A 401 -8.20 -11.01 9.00
CA LEU A 401 -7.93 -11.05 10.43
C LEU A 401 -7.15 -12.32 10.74
N MET A 402 -5.89 -12.17 11.17
CA MET A 402 -5.06 -13.32 11.52
C MET A 402 -5.75 -14.13 12.62
N VAL A 403 -5.85 -15.44 12.42
CA VAL A 403 -6.14 -16.41 13.49
C VAL A 403 -4.78 -16.91 13.98
N PRO A 404 -4.25 -16.47 15.13
CA PRO A 404 -3.03 -17.05 15.66
C PRO A 404 -3.27 -18.54 15.92
N VAL A 405 -2.54 -19.40 15.22
CA VAL A 405 -2.61 -20.89 15.31
C VAL A 405 -2.30 -21.41 16.72
N SER A 406 -1.70 -20.59 17.57
CA SER A 406 -1.59 -20.83 19.01
C SER A 406 -1.07 -19.56 19.67
N ALA A 407 -1.92 -18.58 19.92
CA ALA A 407 -1.65 -17.68 21.03
C ALA A 407 -2.18 -18.40 22.28
N PRO A 408 -1.35 -18.82 23.25
CA PRO A 408 -1.90 -19.18 24.55
C PRO A 408 -2.71 -17.97 25.00
N SER A 409 -3.95 -18.18 25.45
CA SER A 409 -4.82 -17.14 26.00
C SER A 409 -3.97 -16.15 26.80
N GLY A 410 -3.73 -14.96 26.26
CA GLY A 410 -2.79 -14.00 26.86
C GLY A 410 -3.26 -13.57 28.25
N CYS A 411 -4.57 -13.67 28.47
CA CYS A 411 -5.20 -13.61 29.77
C CYS A 411 -5.49 -15.03 30.27
N SER A 412 -4.51 -15.70 30.88
CA SER A 412 -4.79 -16.95 31.59
C SER A 412 -5.77 -16.69 32.73
N LYS A 413 -6.89 -17.44 32.76
CA LYS A 413 -7.92 -17.36 33.83
C LYS A 413 -7.33 -17.52 35.23
N GLU A 414 -6.21 -18.22 35.35
CA GLU A 414 -5.50 -18.49 36.60
C GLU A 414 -4.85 -17.23 37.23
N THR A 415 -4.65 -16.17 36.45
CA THR A 415 -4.06 -14.89 36.91
C THR A 415 -5.12 -13.87 37.33
N VAL A 416 -6.39 -14.11 36.99
CA VAL A 416 -7.54 -13.24 37.31
C VAL A 416 -8.11 -13.53 38.70
N MET A 417 -7.68 -14.62 39.36
CA MET A 417 -8.06 -14.86 40.74
C MET A 417 -7.18 -14.00 41.68
N PRO A 418 -7.76 -13.13 42.53
CA PRO A 418 -7.00 -12.63 43.66
C PRO A 418 -6.51 -13.85 44.44
N LYS A 419 -5.23 -13.86 44.84
CA LYS A 419 -4.74 -14.87 45.79
C LYS A 419 -5.55 -14.71 47.08
N THR A 420 -6.66 -15.42 47.19
CA THR A 420 -7.39 -15.59 48.45
C THR A 420 -6.61 -16.59 49.29
N GLY A 421 -6.07 -16.11 50.41
CA GLY A 421 -5.43 -16.89 51.46
C GLY A 421 -3.90 -16.84 51.38
N ARG A 422 -3.17 -16.57 52.46
CA ARG A 422 -3.45 -16.73 53.89
C ARG A 422 -2.56 -15.79 54.70
#